data_AF-D5XFB4-F1
#
_entry.id   AF-D5XFB4-F1
#
_cell.length_a   1.000
_cell.length_b   1.000
_cell.length_c   1.000
_cell.angle_alpha   90.00
_cell.angle_beta   90.00
_cell.angle_gamma   90.00
#
_symmetry.space_group_name_H-M   'P 1'
#
loop_
_entity.id
_entity.type
_entity.pdbx_description
1 polymer ?
#
loop_
_entity_poly.entity_id
_entity_poly.type
_entity_poly.pdbx_seq_one_letter_code
_entity_poly.pdbx_strand_id
1 'polypeptide(L)'
;MTNGISAQKQSFFLKDLKLRLKRFIGKNLHVEFECNGCCKRAIGGVLTIVGDDFIELTGTITIVTLVPGFPHPIKKNATTILIPLARVCSIELV
;
A
#
# COMPACT_ATOMS: atom_id res chain seq x y z
N MET A 1 16.57 25.39 -5.86
CA MET A 1 15.62 25.62 -4.75
C MET A 1 14.22 25.23 -5.22
N THR A 2 13.80 23.96 -5.10
CA THR A 2 12.48 23.48 -5.58
C THR A 2 11.83 22.41 -4.69
N ASN A 3 12.39 22.12 -3.51
CA ASN A 3 11.93 20.98 -2.69
C ASN A 3 10.70 21.28 -1.81
N GLY A 4 10.29 22.54 -1.65
CA GLY A 4 9.19 22.91 -0.75
C GLY A 4 7.79 22.52 -1.24
N ILE A 5 7.53 22.65 -2.56
CA ILE A 5 6.21 22.40 -3.15
C ILE A 5 5.93 20.89 -3.27
N SER A 6 6.96 20.08 -3.50
CA SER A 6 6.86 18.62 -3.58
C SER A 6 6.55 17.99 -2.21
N ALA A 7 7.25 18.41 -1.15
CA ALA A 7 7.05 17.89 0.20
C ALA A 7 5.66 18.26 0.79
N GLN A 8 5.18 19.49 0.55
CA GLN A 8 3.85 19.91 0.99
C GLN A 8 2.73 19.15 0.27
N LYS A 9 2.84 18.94 -1.05
CA LYS A 9 1.86 18.15 -1.82
C LYS A 9 1.82 16.69 -1.34
N GLN A 10 2.98 16.10 -1.05
CA GLN A 10 3.06 14.74 -0.54
C GLN A 10 2.46 14.62 0.87
N SER A 11 2.72 15.60 1.75
CA SER A 11 2.12 15.66 3.09
C SER A 11 0.59 15.77 3.03
N PHE A 12 0.05 16.61 2.14
CA PHE A 12 -1.39 16.75 1.96
C PHE A 12 -2.03 15.46 1.45
N PHE A 13 -1.43 14.83 0.43
CA PHE A 13 -1.89 13.54 -0.11
C PHE A 13 -1.94 12.45 0.97
N LEU A 14 -0.89 12.33 1.79
CA LEU A 14 -0.84 11.32 2.85
C LEU A 14 -1.90 11.55 3.93
N LYS A 15 -2.17 12.81 4.29
CA LYS A 15 -3.24 13.16 5.25
C LYS A 15 -4.61 12.79 4.71
N ASP A 16 -4.89 13.12 3.45
CA ASP A 16 -6.16 12.76 2.80
C ASP A 16 -6.33 11.24 2.68
N LEU A 17 -5.30 10.54 2.18
CA LEU A 17 -5.29 9.08 2.07
C LEU A 17 -5.56 8.42 3.42
N LYS A 18 -4.89 8.86 4.49
CA LYS A 18 -5.10 8.36 5.85
C LYS A 18 -6.52 8.59 6.33
N LEU A 19 -7.09 9.77 6.07
CA LEU A 19 -8.47 10.07 6.46
C LEU A 19 -9.46 9.15 5.73
N ARG A 20 -9.25 8.90 4.44
CA ARG A 20 -10.06 7.97 3.64
C ARG A 20 -9.91 6.53 4.14
N LEU A 21 -8.69 6.12 4.47
CA LEU A 21 -8.38 4.78 4.96
C LEU A 21 -9.08 4.41 6.26
N LYS A 22 -9.33 5.39 7.13
CA LYS A 22 -10.10 5.16 8.37
C LYS A 22 -11.47 4.52 8.12
N ARG A 23 -12.08 4.77 6.95
CA ARG A 23 -13.38 4.18 6.57
C ARG A 23 -13.29 2.71 6.18
N PHE A 24 -12.09 2.23 5.88
CA PHE A 24 -11.83 0.87 5.42
C PHE A 24 -11.17 -0.01 6.50
N ILE A 25 -10.91 0.53 7.71
CA ILE A 25 -10.37 -0.26 8.82
C ILE A 25 -11.30 -1.45 9.11
N GLY A 26 -10.71 -2.63 9.29
CA GLY A 26 -11.45 -3.87 9.49
C GLY A 26 -12.08 -4.44 8.22
N LYS A 27 -11.88 -3.82 7.04
CA LYS A 27 -12.34 -4.34 5.75
C LYS A 27 -11.23 -5.10 5.04
N ASN A 28 -11.63 -6.06 4.23
CA ASN A 28 -10.74 -6.81 3.37
C ASN A 28 -10.44 -5.99 2.10
N LEU A 29 -9.16 -5.78 1.78
CA LEU A 29 -8.74 -4.89 0.70
C LEU A 29 -7.73 -5.55 -0.24
N HIS A 30 -7.58 -4.94 -1.41
CA HIS A 30 -6.38 -5.06 -2.23
C HIS A 30 -5.61 -3.75 -2.17
N VAL A 31 -4.28 -3.83 -2.09
CA VAL A 31 -3.41 -2.66 -2.01
C VAL A 31 -2.28 -2.79 -3.02
N GLU A 32 -2.13 -1.80 -3.88
CA GLU A 32 -0.96 -1.67 -4.75
C GLU A 32 0.04 -0.68 -4.16
N PHE A 33 1.31 -1.04 -4.19
CA PHE A 33 2.38 -0.24 -3.59
C PHE A 33 3.71 -0.43 -4.32
N GLU A 34 4.53 0.62 -4.29
CA GLU A 34 5.87 0.61 -4.85
C GLU A 34 6.90 0.06 -3.85
N CYS A 35 7.81 -0.79 -4.32
CA CYS A 35 8.91 -1.32 -3.53
C CYS A 35 10.18 -1.37 -4.37
N ASN A 36 11.08 -0.40 -4.18
CA ASN A 36 12.40 -0.33 -4.79
C ASN A 36 12.39 -0.52 -6.32
N GLY A 37 11.54 0.23 -7.04
CA GLY A 37 11.44 0.14 -8.50
C GLY A 37 10.61 -1.03 -9.03
N CYS A 38 9.99 -1.82 -8.16
CA CYS A 38 9.00 -2.83 -8.53
C CYS A 38 7.61 -2.42 -8.05
N CYS A 39 6.57 -2.82 -8.79
CA CYS A 39 5.18 -2.66 -8.36
C CYS A 39 4.71 -3.95 -7.68
N LYS A 40 4.09 -3.83 -6.50
CA LYS A 40 3.53 -4.96 -5.76
C LYS A 40 2.04 -4.74 -5.55
N ARG A 41 1.27 -5.82 -5.61
CA ARG A 41 -0.14 -5.86 -5.24
C ARG A 41 -0.36 -6.90 -4.15
N ALA A 42 -0.77 -6.45 -2.96
CA ALA A 42 -1.28 -7.33 -1.92
C ALA A 42 -2.77 -7.60 -2.21
N ILE A 43 -3.09 -8.86 -2.48
CA ILE A 43 -4.46 -9.31 -2.74
C ILE A 43 -5.00 -9.93 -1.45
N GLY A 44 -5.91 -9.21 -0.82
CA GLY A 44 -6.61 -9.62 0.39
C GLY A 44 -5.90 -9.11 1.64
N GLY A 45 -6.57 -9.29 2.77
CA GLY A 45 -6.12 -8.90 4.09
C GLY A 45 -7.00 -7.82 4.69
N VAL A 46 -7.27 -7.96 5.99
CA VAL A 46 -8.01 -7.01 6.80
C VAL A 46 -7.11 -5.83 7.13
N LEU A 47 -7.58 -4.62 6.81
CA LEU A 47 -6.83 -3.39 7.02
C LEU A 47 -6.81 -2.93 8.47
N THR A 48 -5.61 -2.62 8.94
CA THR A 48 -5.34 -1.81 10.14
C THR A 48 -4.41 -0.65 9.77
N ILE A 49 -4.53 0.48 10.47
CA ILE A 49 -3.53 1.57 10.39
C ILE A 49 -2.59 1.42 11.59
N VAL A 50 -1.29 1.34 11.34
CA VAL A 50 -0.27 1.17 12.40
C VAL A 50 0.52 2.46 12.53
N GLY A 51 0.36 3.11 13.68
CA GLY A 51 0.92 4.44 13.92
C GLY A 51 0.38 5.45 12.91
N ASP A 52 1.28 6.29 12.39
CA ASP A 52 0.90 7.36 11.47
C ASP A 52 1.28 7.15 10.01
N ASP A 53 2.19 6.21 9.75
CA ASP A 53 2.91 6.11 8.47
C ASP A 53 2.74 4.77 7.77
N PHE A 54 2.06 3.80 8.38
CA PHE A 54 1.92 2.45 7.86
C PHE A 54 0.48 1.97 7.86
N ILE A 55 0.18 1.12 6.89
CA ILE A 55 -0.95 0.20 6.94
C ILE A 55 -0.45 -1.21 7.13
N GLU A 56 -1.22 -1.99 7.86
CA GLU A 56 -1.03 -3.41 8.02
C GLU A 56 -2.22 -4.13 7.38
N LEU A 57 -1.93 -5.17 6.61
CA LEU A 57 -2.92 -6.12 6.17
C LEU A 57 -2.66 -7.45 6.89
N THR A 58 -3.70 -8.04 7.46
CA THR A 58 -3.64 -9.33 8.16
C THR A 58 -4.65 -10.33 7.60
N GLY A 59 -4.33 -11.62 7.58
CA GLY A 59 -5.21 -12.69 7.07
C GLY A 59 -4.57 -13.45 5.90
N THR A 60 -5.39 -14.00 5.00
CA THR A 60 -4.87 -14.69 3.81
C THR A 60 -4.53 -13.68 2.72
N ILE A 61 -3.23 -13.48 2.47
CA ILE A 61 -2.73 -12.46 1.54
C ILE A 61 -1.89 -13.11 0.46
N THR A 62 -2.18 -12.79 -0.80
CA THR A 62 -1.30 -13.12 -1.93
C THR A 62 -0.62 -11.85 -2.43
N ILE A 63 0.70 -11.79 -2.32
CA ILE A 63 1.51 -10.70 -2.84
C ILE A 63 1.92 -11.03 -4.28
N VAL A 64 1.46 -10.23 -5.23
CA VAL A 64 1.88 -10.28 -6.64
C VAL A 64 2.93 -9.21 -6.86
N THR A 65 4.11 -9.59 -7.33
CA THR A 65 5.20 -8.65 -7.65
C THR A 65 5.40 -8.59 -9.16
N LEU A 66 5.32 -7.39 -9.71
CA LEU A 66 5.66 -7.06 -11.10
C LEU A 66 7.07 -6.46 -11.11
N VAL A 67 8.01 -7.19 -11.69
CA VAL A 67 9.41 -6.77 -11.83
C VAL A 67 9.64 -6.35 -13.29
N PRO A 68 10.11 -5.13 -13.56
CA PRO A 68 10.44 -4.71 -14.92
C PRO A 68 11.42 -5.69 -15.60
N GLY A 69 11.13 -6.06 -16.84
CA GLY A 69 11.96 -7.02 -17.59
C GLY A 69 11.76 -8.49 -17.21
N PHE A 70 10.89 -8.80 -16.25
CA PHE A 70 10.56 -10.18 -15.89
C PHE A 70 9.23 -10.61 -16.55
N PRO A 71 9.19 -11.72 -17.30
CA PRO A 71 8.06 -12.06 -18.15
C PRO A 71 6.80 -12.51 -17.39
N HIS A 72 6.94 -12.92 -16.13
CA HIS A 72 5.84 -13.45 -15.33
C HIS A 72 5.78 -12.80 -13.94
N PRO A 73 4.58 -12.49 -13.41
CA PRO A 73 4.43 -12.01 -12.05
C PRO A 73 4.90 -13.05 -11.02
N ILE A 74 5.63 -12.61 -10.01
CA ILE A 74 6.03 -13.47 -8.88
C ILE A 74 4.93 -13.43 -7.83
N LYS A 75 4.47 -14.60 -7.37
CA LYS A 75 3.43 -14.73 -6.34
C LYS A 75 4.01 -15.28 -5.04
N LYS A 76 3.67 -14.66 -3.92
CA LYS A 76 4.05 -15.12 -2.58
C LYS A 76 2.88 -14.98 -1.60
N ASN A 77 2.64 -16.00 -0.79
CA ASN A 77 1.65 -15.92 0.27
C ASN A 77 2.25 -15.29 1.53
N ALA A 78 1.44 -14.52 2.24
CA ALA A 78 1.77 -13.93 3.52
C ALA A 78 0.53 -13.95 4.43
N THR A 79 0.77 -13.97 5.74
CA THR A 79 -0.28 -13.81 6.75
C THR A 79 -0.39 -12.37 7.24
N THR A 80 0.68 -11.60 7.08
CA THR A 80 0.76 -10.20 7.47
C THR A 80 1.72 -9.46 6.54
N ILE A 81 1.37 -8.22 6.19
CA ILE A 81 2.29 -7.31 5.51
C ILE A 81 2.10 -5.90 6.05
N LEU A 82 3.23 -5.23 6.29
CA LEU A 82 3.29 -3.83 6.65
C LEU A 82 3.71 -3.02 5.41
N ILE A 83 2.92 -2.01 5.04
CA ILE A 83 3.12 -1.20 3.84
C ILE A 83 3.21 0.27 4.28
N PRO A 84 4.30 0.99 3.95
CA PRO A 84 4.37 2.43 4.20
C PRO A 84 3.31 3.16 3.38
N LEU A 85 2.54 4.06 4.01
CA LEU A 85 1.53 4.89 3.35
C LEU A 85 2.14 5.69 2.18
N ALA A 86 3.38 6.15 2.34
CA ALA A 86 4.13 6.86 1.30
C ALA A 86 4.39 6.04 0.02
N ARG A 87 4.23 4.71 0.09
CA ARG A 87 4.43 3.80 -1.03
C ARG A 87 3.13 3.28 -1.63
N VAL A 88 1.98 3.56 -1.01
CA VAL A 88 0.68 3.13 -1.51
C VAL A 88 0.34 3.90 -2.78
N CYS A 89 0.00 3.17 -3.84
CA CYS A 89 -0.41 3.73 -5.12
C CYS A 89 -1.93 3.66 -5.30
N SER A 90 -2.54 2.53 -4.91
CA SER A 90 -3.98 2.32 -5.05
C SER A 90 -4.51 1.38 -3.97
N ILE A 91 -5.81 1.51 -3.68
CA ILE A 91 -6.53 0.67 -2.71
C ILE A 91 -7.89 0.34 -3.30
N GLU A 92 -8.26 -0.93 -3.24
CA GLU A 92 -9.52 -1.45 -3.76
C GLU A 92 -10.22 -2.28 -2.68
N LEU A 93 -11.53 -2.08 -2.52
CA LEU A 93 -12.36 -2.84 -1.59
C LEU A 93 -12.77 -4.16 -2.24
N VAL A 94 -12.74 -5.24 -1.46
CA VAL A 94 -13.21 -6.58 -1.85
C VAL A 94 -14.66 -6.80 -1.42
#